data_AF-A0A250VSQ9-F1
#
_entry.id   AF-A0A250VSQ9-F1
#
_cell.length_a   1.000
_cell.length_b   1.000
_cell.length_c   1.000
_cell.angle_alpha   90.00
_cell.angle_beta   90.00
_cell.angle_gamma   90.00
#
_symmetry.space_group_name_H-M   'P 1'
#
loop_
_entity.id
_entity.type
_entity.pdbx_description
1 polymer ?
#
loop_
_entity_poly.entity_id
_entity_poly.type
_entity_poly.pdbx_seq_one_letter_code
_entity_poly.pdbx_strand_id
1 'polypeptide(L)'
;MTATATATRRVTTLAALPTTDWRRRPTSFTNSWEHRSSCYNRPASWWDGDDAVQAVRARQACLSCPVLQECLAAQIDADESVLVSQPMIRGGLTGSERAQLLLDERIDGAYDAEEARLLALEAGAYGKPVAEVAEPGVSMVTLRLAGRLAGEIVPDAEPGRDALGPSSADDAGEINDYLAGGLVRLTHEQQLAAIAEGLRRKMTYLDIDRVRGQSPNTTAQFVSRMRKKYVRQGLVFPVVPPSQGLLTDAQVLQIRQRYARGGVTHEELGLRYGVTRKVIGSVITGLTYKHVGGPLGKGRGKSSEKASREMNRSLNVLALRSSNKKAGAAA
;
A
#
# COMPACT_ATOMS: atom_id res chain seq x y z
N MET A 1 -51.62 52.17 -6.00
CA MET A 1 -51.06 51.77 -7.31
C MET A 1 -49.79 50.97 -7.04
N THR A 2 -49.89 49.65 -6.98
CA THR A 2 -48.77 48.75 -6.70
C THR A 2 -48.79 47.66 -7.76
N ALA A 3 -47.81 47.72 -8.67
CA ALA A 3 -47.68 46.80 -9.79
C ALA A 3 -46.89 45.56 -9.35
N THR A 4 -47.51 44.39 -9.47
CA THR A 4 -46.89 43.10 -9.19
C THR A 4 -46.22 42.58 -10.46
N ALA A 5 -44.89 42.43 -10.44
CA ALA A 5 -44.11 41.90 -11.55
C ALA A 5 -44.08 40.36 -11.51
N THR A 6 -44.64 39.73 -12.54
CA THR A 6 -44.65 38.27 -12.73
C THR A 6 -43.32 37.81 -13.34
N ALA A 7 -42.55 37.02 -12.60
CA ALA A 7 -41.29 36.43 -13.08
C ALA A 7 -41.55 35.12 -13.84
N THR A 8 -41.30 35.13 -15.14
CA THR A 8 -41.42 33.95 -16.02
C THR A 8 -40.17 33.06 -15.87
N ARG A 9 -40.34 31.85 -15.33
CA ARG A 9 -39.26 30.86 -15.15
C ARG A 9 -39.00 30.13 -16.47
N ARG A 10 -37.82 30.33 -17.08
CA ARG A 10 -37.37 29.54 -18.23
C ARG A 10 -36.97 28.14 -17.77
N VAL A 11 -37.64 27.12 -18.29
CA VAL A 11 -37.24 25.71 -18.17
C VAL A 11 -36.17 25.45 -19.21
N THR A 12 -34.95 25.17 -18.77
CA THR A 12 -33.85 24.75 -19.65
C THR A 12 -33.96 23.25 -19.86
N THR A 13 -34.29 22.84 -21.08
CA THR A 13 -34.31 21.44 -21.51
C THR A 13 -32.89 20.90 -21.54
N LEU A 14 -32.57 19.96 -20.64
CA LEU A 14 -31.33 19.20 -20.65
C LEU A 14 -31.32 18.26 -21.86
N ALA A 15 -30.31 18.40 -22.72
CA ALA A 15 -30.06 17.50 -23.84
C ALA A 15 -29.77 16.08 -23.31
N ALA A 16 -30.49 15.10 -23.87
CA ALA A 16 -30.32 13.68 -23.56
C ALA A 16 -28.92 13.22 -24.01
N LEU A 17 -28.14 12.67 -23.08
CA LEU A 17 -26.90 11.97 -23.38
C LEU A 17 -27.20 10.67 -24.15
N PRO A 18 -26.32 10.22 -25.05
CA PRO A 18 -26.53 9.02 -25.84
C PRO A 18 -26.57 7.79 -24.94
N THR A 19 -27.73 7.14 -24.88
CA THR A 19 -27.87 5.82 -24.28
C THR A 19 -27.14 4.81 -25.15
N THR A 20 -26.05 4.25 -24.64
CA THR A 20 -25.42 3.07 -25.20
C THR A 20 -26.46 1.93 -25.18
N ASP A 21 -26.92 1.52 -26.35
CA ASP A 21 -27.96 0.51 -26.51
C ASP A 21 -27.39 -0.89 -26.22
N TRP A 22 -27.45 -1.29 -24.96
CA TRP A 22 -27.08 -2.63 -24.47
C TRP A 22 -28.16 -3.69 -24.79
N ARG A 23 -29.21 -3.37 -25.57
CA ARG A 23 -30.34 -4.29 -25.84
C ARG A 23 -30.16 -5.23 -27.02
N ARG A 24 -28.98 -5.34 -27.65
CA ARG A 24 -28.71 -6.46 -28.58
C ARG A 24 -28.33 -7.71 -27.79
N ARG A 25 -29.35 -8.46 -27.34
CA ARG A 25 -29.17 -9.82 -26.80
C ARG A 25 -28.85 -10.80 -27.95
N PRO A 26 -27.75 -11.54 -27.88
CA PRO A 26 -27.64 -12.81 -28.61
C PRO A 26 -28.67 -13.78 -28.02
N THR A 27 -29.55 -14.35 -28.85
CA THR A 27 -30.64 -15.24 -28.40
C THR A 27 -30.20 -16.70 -28.18
N SER A 28 -28.89 -16.97 -28.13
CA SER A 28 -28.38 -18.35 -28.04
C SER A 28 -27.10 -18.44 -27.20
N PHE A 29 -27.16 -18.09 -25.92
CA PHE A 29 -26.18 -18.48 -24.88
C PHE A 29 -26.95 -18.63 -23.54
N THR A 30 -27.38 -19.85 -23.21
CA THR A 30 -26.80 -20.78 -22.21
C THR A 30 -27.07 -20.38 -20.75
N ASN A 31 -27.49 -21.35 -19.94
CA ASN A 31 -27.67 -21.33 -18.48
C ASN A 31 -26.37 -21.01 -17.71
N SER A 32 -25.62 -20.01 -18.12
CA SER A 32 -24.43 -19.58 -17.40
C SER A 32 -24.89 -18.89 -16.11
N TRP A 33 -24.24 -19.17 -14.99
CA TRP A 33 -24.64 -18.66 -13.69
C TRP A 33 -24.58 -17.12 -13.67
N GLU A 34 -23.74 -16.51 -14.50
CA GLU A 34 -23.60 -15.06 -14.67
C GLU A 34 -24.93 -14.39 -15.02
N HIS A 35 -25.75 -14.99 -15.89
CA HIS A 35 -27.07 -14.47 -16.26
C HIS A 35 -28.12 -14.62 -15.16
N ARG A 36 -27.90 -15.56 -14.22
CA ARG A 36 -28.75 -15.74 -13.02
C ARG A 36 -28.32 -14.84 -11.87
N SER A 37 -27.20 -14.14 -12.00
CA SER A 37 -26.70 -13.25 -10.95
C SER A 37 -27.57 -12.01 -10.78
N SER A 38 -27.87 -11.66 -9.53
CA SER A 38 -28.67 -10.46 -9.21
C SER A 38 -27.98 -9.16 -9.60
N CYS A 39 -26.66 -9.20 -9.85
CA CYS A 39 -25.85 -8.08 -10.30
C CYS A 39 -25.80 -7.91 -11.83
N TYR A 40 -26.22 -8.91 -12.63
CA TYR A 40 -26.03 -8.94 -14.09
C TYR A 40 -26.54 -7.68 -14.83
N ASN A 41 -27.63 -7.06 -14.36
CA ASN A 41 -28.21 -5.85 -14.94
C ASN A 41 -28.14 -4.62 -14.01
N ARG A 42 -27.23 -4.62 -13.03
CA ARG A 42 -27.03 -3.47 -12.13
C ARG A 42 -25.99 -2.51 -12.72
N PRO A 43 -26.13 -1.20 -12.52
CA PRO A 43 -25.18 -0.24 -13.07
C PRO A 43 -23.80 -0.41 -12.41
N ALA A 44 -22.73 -0.23 -13.20
CA ALA A 44 -21.35 -0.35 -12.71
C ALA A 44 -21.02 0.60 -11.55
N SER A 45 -21.73 1.73 -11.45
CA SER A 45 -21.59 2.69 -10.33
C SER A 45 -21.97 2.12 -8.96
N TRP A 46 -22.63 0.96 -8.89
CA TRP A 46 -22.83 0.24 -7.62
C TRP A 46 -21.51 -0.34 -7.09
N TRP A 47 -20.58 -0.65 -7.99
CA TRP A 47 -19.37 -1.41 -7.70
C TRP A 47 -18.09 -0.57 -7.78
N ASP A 48 -18.06 0.41 -8.69
CA ASP A 48 -16.87 1.21 -9.02
C ASP A 48 -16.86 2.60 -8.34
N GLY A 49 -17.77 2.86 -7.40
CA GLY A 49 -17.92 4.15 -6.73
C GLY A 49 -17.40 4.16 -5.30
N ASP A 50 -16.82 5.30 -4.87
CA ASP A 50 -16.45 5.57 -3.47
C ASP A 50 -17.68 5.90 -2.58
N ASP A 51 -18.89 5.80 -3.12
CA ASP A 51 -20.13 6.04 -2.38
C ASP A 51 -20.45 4.85 -1.48
N ALA A 52 -20.28 5.05 -0.17
CA ALA A 52 -20.58 4.05 0.86
C ALA A 52 -22.01 3.48 0.75
N VAL A 53 -22.98 4.29 0.31
CA VAL A 53 -24.38 3.83 0.14
C VAL A 53 -24.48 2.86 -1.03
N GLN A 54 -23.78 3.14 -2.13
CA GLN A 54 -23.73 2.23 -3.28
C GLN A 54 -23.02 0.93 -2.91
N ALA A 55 -21.91 1.01 -2.17
CA ALA A 55 -21.19 -0.16 -1.67
C ALA A 55 -22.07 -1.07 -0.79
N VAL A 56 -22.92 -0.49 0.08
CA VAL A 56 -23.87 -1.26 0.89
C VAL A 56 -24.94 -1.94 0.02
N ARG A 57 -25.52 -1.23 -0.95
CA ARG A 57 -26.51 -1.80 -1.89
C ARG A 57 -25.94 -2.92 -2.74
N ALA A 58 -24.72 -2.71 -3.20
CA ALA A 58 -23.87 -3.68 -3.86
C ALA A 58 -23.75 -4.97 -3.02
N ARG A 59 -23.28 -4.86 -1.77
CA ARG A 59 -23.16 -5.99 -0.84
C ARG A 59 -24.48 -6.72 -0.66
N GLN A 60 -25.57 -6.00 -0.41
CA GLN A 60 -26.89 -6.59 -0.22
C GLN A 60 -27.37 -7.37 -1.45
N ALA A 61 -27.14 -6.85 -2.66
CA ALA A 61 -27.49 -7.55 -3.89
C ALA A 61 -26.69 -8.84 -4.10
N CYS A 62 -25.40 -8.84 -3.75
CA CYS A 62 -24.58 -10.06 -3.76
C CYS A 62 -25.04 -11.08 -2.71
N LEU A 63 -25.37 -10.64 -1.50
CA LEU A 63 -25.85 -11.51 -0.42
C LEU A 63 -27.16 -12.23 -0.74
N SER A 64 -28.06 -11.55 -1.44
CA SER A 64 -29.32 -12.13 -1.90
C SER A 64 -29.20 -12.92 -3.21
N CYS A 65 -28.00 -13.00 -3.80
CA CYS A 65 -27.80 -13.55 -5.13
C CYS A 65 -27.92 -15.08 -5.10
N PRO A 66 -28.78 -15.70 -5.92
CA PRO A 66 -28.97 -17.16 -5.93
C PRO A 66 -27.75 -17.94 -6.44
N VAL A 67 -26.78 -17.23 -7.03
CA VAL A 67 -25.54 -17.80 -7.58
C VAL A 67 -24.28 -17.27 -6.88
N LEU A 68 -24.41 -16.91 -5.59
CA LEU A 68 -23.30 -16.36 -4.81
C LEU A 68 -22.11 -17.35 -4.73
N GLN A 69 -22.39 -18.64 -4.56
CA GLN A 69 -21.37 -19.68 -4.48
C GLN A 69 -20.60 -19.81 -5.79
N GLU A 70 -21.30 -19.93 -6.93
CA GLU A 70 -20.67 -20.02 -8.25
C GLU A 70 -19.88 -18.75 -8.58
N CYS A 71 -20.36 -17.59 -8.15
CA CYS A 71 -19.67 -16.32 -8.34
C CYS A 71 -18.37 -16.21 -7.54
N LEU A 72 -18.37 -16.66 -6.29
CA LEU A 72 -17.18 -16.71 -5.44
C LEU A 72 -16.17 -17.73 -6.01
N ALA A 73 -16.62 -18.95 -6.34
CA ALA A 73 -15.76 -19.98 -6.91
C ALA A 73 -15.09 -19.53 -8.22
N ALA A 74 -15.86 -18.99 -9.17
CA ALA A 74 -15.31 -18.49 -10.42
C ALA A 74 -14.36 -17.29 -10.25
N GLN A 75 -14.46 -16.54 -9.15
CA GLN A 75 -13.49 -15.49 -8.83
C GLN A 75 -12.21 -16.02 -8.21
N ILE A 76 -12.32 -17.01 -7.32
CA ILE A 76 -11.18 -17.70 -6.74
C ILE A 76 -10.34 -18.33 -7.88
N ASP A 77 -11.00 -19.00 -8.82
CA ASP A 77 -10.35 -19.60 -9.99
C ASP A 77 -9.69 -18.55 -10.92
N ALA A 78 -10.28 -17.37 -11.04
CA ALA A 78 -9.76 -16.30 -11.89
C ALA A 78 -8.52 -15.60 -11.30
N ASP A 79 -8.51 -15.36 -9.99
CA ASP A 79 -7.42 -14.66 -9.28
C ASP A 79 -6.13 -15.50 -9.20
N GLU A 80 -6.19 -16.83 -9.33
CA GLU A 80 -4.99 -17.66 -9.48
C GLU A 80 -4.27 -17.43 -10.82
N SER A 81 -4.98 -16.94 -11.85
CA SER A 81 -4.47 -16.90 -13.21
C SER A 81 -3.86 -15.56 -13.65
N VAL A 82 -4.27 -14.40 -13.11
CA VAL A 82 -3.76 -13.09 -13.55
C VAL A 82 -3.83 -12.01 -12.46
N LEU A 83 -2.73 -11.24 -12.35
CA LEU A 83 -2.58 -9.94 -11.67
C LEU A 83 -3.56 -8.85 -12.17
N VAL A 84 -4.88 -9.02 -12.02
CA VAL A 84 -5.83 -7.93 -12.31
C VAL A 84 -6.60 -7.55 -11.06
N SER A 85 -6.08 -6.50 -10.43
CA SER A 85 -6.75 -5.63 -9.49
C SER A 85 -7.97 -4.95 -10.11
N GLN A 86 -9.02 -5.68 -10.47
CA GLN A 86 -10.32 -5.06 -10.72
C GLN A 86 -11.03 -4.91 -9.37
N PRO A 87 -11.18 -3.68 -8.85
CA PRO A 87 -11.77 -3.41 -7.54
C PRO A 87 -13.30 -3.51 -7.60
N MET A 88 -13.84 -4.53 -8.26
CA MET A 88 -15.28 -4.79 -8.23
C MET A 88 -15.61 -5.63 -7.00
N ILE A 89 -16.72 -5.31 -6.34
CA ILE A 89 -17.32 -6.18 -5.34
C ILE A 89 -17.98 -7.34 -6.10
N ARG A 90 -17.36 -8.51 -6.05
CA ARG A 90 -17.92 -9.77 -6.59
C ARG A 90 -18.16 -10.69 -5.40
N GLY A 91 -19.38 -11.21 -5.29
CA GLY A 91 -19.82 -11.96 -4.11
C GLY A 91 -19.90 -11.14 -2.82
N GLY A 92 -20.06 -9.81 -2.89
CA GLY A 92 -20.23 -8.95 -1.71
C GLY A 92 -18.92 -8.59 -0.99
N LEU A 93 -17.77 -9.07 -1.49
CA LEU A 93 -16.46 -8.80 -0.92
C LEU A 93 -15.65 -7.85 -1.83
N THR A 94 -14.94 -6.90 -1.24
CA THR A 94 -13.90 -6.11 -1.91
C THR A 94 -12.70 -6.99 -2.28
N GLY A 95 -11.83 -6.52 -3.17
CA GLY A 95 -10.62 -7.27 -3.54
C GLY A 95 -9.72 -7.60 -2.35
N SER A 96 -9.59 -6.69 -1.37
CA SER A 96 -8.87 -6.95 -0.13
C SER A 96 -9.56 -7.98 0.77
N GLU A 97 -10.89 -7.93 0.88
CA GLU A 97 -11.65 -8.90 1.68
C GLU A 97 -11.56 -10.31 1.06
N ARG A 98 -11.57 -10.42 -0.28
CA ARG A 98 -11.37 -11.68 -1.00
C ARG A 98 -9.96 -12.23 -0.80
N ALA A 99 -8.93 -11.40 -0.97
CA ALA A 99 -7.54 -11.82 -0.75
C ALA A 99 -7.33 -12.34 0.68
N GLN A 100 -7.98 -11.71 1.67
CA GLN A 100 -7.93 -12.19 3.05
C GLN A 100 -8.66 -13.53 3.21
N LEU A 101 -9.82 -13.72 2.56
CA LEU A 101 -10.57 -14.97 2.63
C LEU A 101 -9.80 -16.15 2.01
N LEU A 102 -9.09 -15.92 0.90
CA LEU A 102 -8.18 -16.90 0.29
C LEU A 102 -7.00 -17.26 1.20
N LEU A 103 -6.44 -16.28 1.91
CA LEU A 103 -5.40 -16.54 2.89
C LEU A 103 -5.94 -17.38 4.04
N ASP A 104 -7.12 -17.04 4.53
CA ASP A 104 -7.80 -17.76 5.61
C ASP A 104 -8.13 -19.20 5.16
N GLU A 105 -8.64 -19.41 3.95
CA GLU A 105 -8.92 -20.75 3.40
C GLU A 105 -7.66 -21.65 3.34
N ARG A 106 -6.52 -21.08 2.96
CA ARG A 106 -5.24 -21.80 2.94
C ARG A 106 -4.74 -22.17 4.34
N ILE A 107 -5.08 -21.41 5.36
CA ILE A 107 -4.61 -21.60 6.73
C ILE A 107 -5.55 -22.54 7.50
N ASP A 108 -6.86 -22.30 7.37
CA ASP A 108 -7.90 -22.84 8.24
C ASP A 108 -8.82 -23.86 7.50
N GLY A 109 -8.62 -24.07 6.19
CA GLY A 109 -9.36 -25.02 5.35
C GLY A 109 -10.50 -24.40 4.54
N ALA A 110 -11.15 -25.22 3.71
CA ALA A 110 -12.27 -24.80 2.86
C ALA A 110 -13.40 -24.15 3.70
N TYR A 111 -13.92 -23.02 3.24
CA TYR A 111 -15.05 -22.35 3.89
C TYR A 111 -16.38 -22.93 3.39
N ASP A 112 -17.39 -22.96 4.26
CA ASP A 112 -18.78 -23.26 3.85
C ASP A 112 -19.53 -21.93 3.69
N ALA A 113 -19.75 -21.55 2.43
CA ALA A 113 -20.42 -20.30 2.07
C ALA A 113 -21.88 -20.26 2.52
N GLU A 114 -22.57 -21.41 2.51
CA GLU A 114 -23.97 -21.49 2.89
C GLU A 114 -24.12 -21.42 4.40
N GLU A 115 -23.26 -22.13 5.14
CA GLU A 115 -23.18 -22.03 6.60
C GLU A 115 -22.88 -20.58 7.03
N ALA A 116 -21.91 -19.92 6.39
CA ALA A 116 -21.60 -18.52 6.69
C ALA A 116 -22.80 -17.57 6.43
N ARG A 117 -23.54 -17.82 5.34
CA ARG A 117 -24.74 -17.05 5.01
C ARG A 117 -25.87 -17.27 6.02
N LEU A 118 -26.10 -18.51 6.42
CA LEU A 118 -27.12 -18.85 7.42
C LEU A 118 -26.80 -18.19 8.76
N LEU A 119 -25.54 -18.26 9.21
CA LEU A 119 -25.08 -17.60 10.43
C LEU A 119 -25.26 -16.08 10.39
N ALA A 120 -24.96 -15.45 9.26
CA ALA A 120 -25.15 -14.01 9.09
C ALA A 120 -26.64 -13.60 9.15
N LEU A 121 -27.52 -14.40 8.53
CA LEU A 121 -28.97 -14.17 8.58
C LEU A 121 -29.50 -14.37 10.01
N GLU A 122 -29.02 -15.39 10.71
CA GLU A 122 -29.41 -15.71 12.07
C GLU A 122 -28.96 -14.62 13.06
N ALA A 123 -27.70 -14.19 12.97
CA ALA A 123 -27.13 -13.06 13.72
C ALA A 123 -27.99 -11.80 13.53
N GLY A 124 -28.33 -11.47 12.28
CA GLY A 124 -29.19 -10.34 11.95
C GLY A 124 -30.63 -10.47 12.47
N ALA A 125 -31.20 -11.68 12.46
CA ALA A 125 -32.55 -11.94 12.96
C ALA A 125 -32.65 -11.80 14.48
N TYR A 126 -31.62 -12.21 15.22
CA TYR A 126 -31.59 -12.13 16.68
C TYR A 126 -30.91 -10.87 17.22
N GLY A 127 -30.26 -10.07 16.36
CA GLY A 127 -29.47 -8.91 16.79
C GLY A 127 -28.26 -9.31 17.65
N LYS A 128 -27.67 -10.48 17.39
CA LYS A 128 -26.53 -11.03 18.13
C LYS A 128 -25.28 -11.07 17.26
N PRO A 129 -24.07 -11.02 17.84
CA PRO A 129 -22.82 -11.25 17.11
C PRO A 129 -22.81 -12.64 16.48
N VAL A 130 -22.24 -12.78 15.27
CA VAL A 130 -22.08 -14.07 14.57
C VAL A 130 -21.40 -15.13 15.43
N ALA A 131 -20.43 -14.73 16.26
CA ALA A 131 -19.73 -15.65 17.15
C ALA A 131 -20.62 -16.25 18.25
N GLU A 132 -21.74 -15.61 18.60
CA GLU A 132 -22.67 -16.11 19.63
C GLU A 132 -23.74 -17.05 19.07
N VAL A 133 -24.08 -16.93 17.79
CA VAL A 133 -25.05 -17.82 17.12
C VAL A 133 -24.39 -19.05 16.50
N ALA A 134 -23.07 -19.05 16.32
CA ALA A 134 -22.38 -20.19 15.72
C ALA A 134 -22.31 -21.41 16.65
N GLU A 135 -22.59 -22.58 16.07
CA GLU A 135 -22.40 -23.86 16.76
C GLU A 135 -20.90 -24.16 17.00
N PRO A 136 -20.54 -24.91 18.05
CA PRO A 136 -19.17 -25.37 18.24
C PRO A 136 -18.70 -26.21 17.04
N GLY A 137 -17.57 -25.83 16.43
CA GLY A 137 -16.97 -26.56 15.31
C GLY A 137 -17.03 -25.84 13.97
N VAL A 138 -17.77 -24.71 13.88
CA VAL A 138 -17.72 -23.83 12.71
C VAL A 138 -16.30 -23.30 12.52
N SER A 139 -15.76 -23.40 11.30
CA SER A 139 -14.41 -22.95 11.00
C SER A 139 -14.26 -21.44 11.22
N MET A 140 -13.07 -20.99 11.61
CA MET A 140 -12.79 -19.56 11.78
C MET A 140 -12.98 -18.77 10.49
N VAL A 141 -12.74 -19.37 9.32
CA VAL A 141 -12.99 -18.73 8.01
C VAL A 141 -14.49 -18.52 7.79
N THR A 142 -15.30 -19.53 8.08
CA THR A 142 -16.76 -19.45 7.98
C THR A 142 -17.31 -18.36 8.91
N LEU A 143 -16.81 -18.27 10.15
CA LEU A 143 -17.19 -17.22 11.11
C LEU A 143 -16.80 -15.81 10.63
N ARG A 144 -15.59 -15.63 10.10
CA ARG A 144 -15.14 -14.33 9.59
C ARG A 144 -15.93 -13.91 8.35
N LEU A 145 -16.24 -14.86 7.45
CA LEU A 145 -17.11 -14.60 6.32
C LEU A 145 -18.49 -14.17 6.81
N ALA A 146 -19.11 -14.93 7.70
CA ALA A 146 -20.42 -14.63 8.28
C ALA A 146 -20.47 -13.24 8.95
N GLY A 147 -19.46 -12.89 9.77
CA GLY A 147 -19.38 -11.56 10.41
C GLY A 147 -19.34 -10.42 9.39
N ARG A 148 -18.55 -10.58 8.31
CA ARG A 148 -18.51 -9.61 7.21
C ARG A 148 -19.84 -9.51 6.47
N LEU A 149 -20.51 -10.64 6.23
CA LEU A 149 -21.82 -10.68 5.58
C LEU A 149 -22.90 -10.00 6.46
N ALA A 150 -22.82 -10.15 7.78
CA ALA A 150 -23.71 -9.49 8.74
C ALA A 150 -23.44 -7.97 8.88
N GLY A 151 -22.38 -7.46 8.25
CA GLY A 151 -21.95 -6.07 8.41
C GLY A 151 -21.34 -5.78 9.78
N GLU A 152 -21.01 -6.83 10.54
CA GLU A 152 -20.21 -6.69 11.75
C GLU A 152 -18.82 -6.22 11.33
N ILE A 153 -18.40 -5.09 11.89
CA ILE A 153 -16.98 -4.77 11.95
C ILE A 153 -16.44 -5.78 12.96
N VAL A 154 -16.08 -6.98 12.49
CA VAL A 154 -15.24 -7.87 13.28
C VAL A 154 -13.97 -7.07 13.53
N PRO A 155 -13.70 -6.60 14.77
CA PRO A 155 -12.41 -5.99 15.02
C PRO A 155 -11.41 -7.07 14.64
N ASP A 156 -10.51 -6.76 13.70
CA ASP A 156 -9.30 -7.56 13.48
C ASP A 156 -8.79 -7.83 14.89
N ALA A 157 -8.83 -9.10 15.34
CA ALA A 157 -8.59 -9.45 16.73
C ALA A 157 -7.32 -8.70 17.16
N GLU A 158 -7.47 -7.62 17.93
CA GLU A 158 -6.31 -6.83 18.31
C GLU A 158 -5.52 -7.78 19.21
N PRO A 159 -4.31 -8.22 18.81
CA PRO A 159 -3.46 -8.92 19.75
C PRO A 159 -3.32 -7.97 20.95
N GLY A 160 -3.69 -8.49 22.12
CA GLY A 160 -3.93 -7.71 23.33
C GLY A 160 -2.91 -6.60 23.51
N ARG A 161 -3.43 -5.37 23.56
CA ARG A 161 -2.75 -4.23 24.16
C ARG A 161 -2.36 -4.63 25.58
N ASP A 162 -1.07 -4.84 25.80
CA ASP A 162 -0.30 -4.29 26.92
C ASP A 162 1.19 -4.69 26.78
N ALA A 163 2.07 -3.70 26.94
CA ALA A 163 3.54 -3.78 26.99
C ALA A 163 4.29 -4.14 25.69
N LEU A 164 4.81 -3.11 25.01
CA LEU A 164 5.91 -3.20 24.03
C LEU A 164 7.25 -3.52 24.73
N GLY A 165 7.30 -4.65 25.43
CA GLY A 165 8.52 -5.35 25.80
C GLY A 165 8.37 -6.81 25.38
N PRO A 166 9.47 -7.53 25.05
CA PRO A 166 9.41 -8.99 24.87
C PRO A 166 8.85 -9.58 26.17
N SER A 167 7.57 -9.94 26.19
CA SER A 167 6.87 -10.26 27.45
C SER A 167 7.04 -11.72 27.84
N SER A 168 7.61 -12.55 26.97
CA SER A 168 8.07 -13.88 27.30
C SER A 168 9.59 -13.98 27.14
N ALA A 169 10.23 -14.80 27.98
CA ALA A 169 11.64 -15.17 27.81
C ALA A 169 11.88 -15.89 26.46
N ASP A 170 10.82 -16.46 25.88
CA ASP A 170 10.86 -17.16 24.60
C ASP A 170 11.11 -16.20 23.42
N ASP A 171 10.65 -14.94 23.50
CA ASP A 171 10.87 -13.92 22.46
C ASP A 171 12.37 -13.63 22.24
N ALA A 172 13.19 -13.71 23.28
CA ALA A 172 14.62 -13.44 23.17
C ALA A 172 15.37 -14.52 22.38
N GLY A 173 14.94 -15.78 22.50
CA GLY A 173 15.48 -16.90 21.72
C GLY A 173 15.19 -16.71 20.23
N GLU A 174 13.92 -16.46 19.90
CA GLU A 174 13.47 -16.25 18.52
C GLU A 174 14.13 -15.04 17.85
N ILE A 175 14.34 -13.94 18.58
CA ILE A 175 15.06 -12.77 18.09
C ILE A 175 16.53 -13.10 17.79
N ASN A 176 17.20 -13.86 18.67
CA ASN A 176 18.58 -14.27 18.44
C ASN A 176 18.70 -15.21 17.24
N ASP A 177 17.79 -16.17 17.12
CA ASP A 177 17.74 -17.10 15.99
C ASP A 177 17.48 -16.35 14.68
N TYR A 178 16.59 -15.36 14.68
CA TYR A 178 16.37 -14.48 13.53
C TYR A 178 17.64 -13.74 13.12
N LEU A 179 18.37 -13.17 14.08
CA LEU A 179 19.62 -12.44 13.84
C LEU A 179 20.79 -13.37 13.49
N ALA A 180 20.68 -14.67 13.76
CA ALA A 180 21.62 -15.70 13.33
C ALA A 180 21.29 -16.27 11.93
N GLY A 181 20.18 -15.85 11.31
CA GLY A 181 19.75 -16.33 10.00
C GLY A 181 18.80 -17.53 10.04
N GLY A 182 18.34 -17.92 11.24
CA GLY A 182 17.36 -18.97 11.43
C GLY A 182 16.02 -18.68 10.75
N LEU A 183 15.34 -19.74 10.31
CA LEU A 183 14.00 -19.69 9.73
C LEU A 183 12.93 -19.66 10.82
N VAL A 184 12.88 -18.55 11.59
CA VAL A 184 11.87 -18.34 12.62
C VAL A 184 10.71 -17.50 12.07
N ARG A 185 9.48 -17.89 12.43
CA ARG A 185 8.27 -17.13 12.13
C ARG A 185 8.07 -16.08 13.20
N LEU A 186 8.47 -14.84 12.92
CA LEU A 186 8.23 -13.71 13.79
C LEU A 186 6.96 -12.96 13.38
N THR A 187 6.22 -12.44 14.36
CA THR A 187 5.24 -11.38 14.13
C THR A 187 5.92 -10.10 13.62
N HIS A 188 5.16 -9.16 13.06
CA HIS A 188 5.72 -7.88 12.62
C HIS A 188 6.40 -7.09 13.76
N GLU A 189 5.88 -7.22 14.98
CA GLU A 189 6.41 -6.54 16.17
C GLU A 189 7.70 -7.18 16.65
N GLN A 190 7.73 -8.52 16.75
CA GLN A 190 8.95 -9.27 17.04
C GLN A 190 10.02 -9.02 15.97
N GLN A 191 9.64 -8.93 14.69
CA GLN A 191 10.58 -8.61 13.61
C GLN A 191 11.17 -7.20 13.76
N LEU A 192 10.37 -6.20 14.15
CA LEU A 192 10.87 -4.85 14.45
C LEU A 192 11.79 -4.85 15.67
N ALA A 193 11.47 -5.62 16.71
CA ALA A 193 12.31 -5.80 17.89
C ALA A 193 13.65 -6.46 17.54
N ALA A 194 13.64 -7.50 16.70
CA ALA A 194 14.84 -8.16 16.21
C ALA A 194 15.73 -7.22 15.40
N ILE A 195 15.13 -6.43 14.49
CA ILE A 195 15.87 -5.42 13.72
C ILE A 195 16.49 -4.37 14.66
N ALA A 196 15.74 -3.87 15.64
CA ALA A 196 16.25 -2.90 16.61
C ALA A 196 17.44 -3.47 17.42
N GLU A 197 17.35 -4.73 17.86
CA GLU A 197 18.43 -5.43 18.56
C GLU A 197 19.65 -5.63 17.65
N GLY A 198 19.46 -6.02 16.38
CA GLY A 198 20.55 -6.12 15.40
C GLY A 198 21.29 -4.80 15.22
N LEU A 199 20.57 -3.69 15.16
CA LEU A 199 21.17 -2.35 15.09
C LEU A 199 21.93 -1.98 16.37
N ARG A 200 21.46 -2.37 17.56
CA ARG A 200 22.20 -2.20 18.83
C ARG A 200 23.53 -2.97 18.80
N ARG A 201 23.54 -4.14 18.15
CA ARG A 201 24.75 -4.93 17.87
C ARG A 201 25.61 -4.38 16.73
N LYS A 202 25.31 -3.16 16.25
CA LYS A 202 26.01 -2.47 15.15
C LYS A 202 25.90 -3.18 13.79
N MET A 203 24.92 -4.08 13.61
CA MET A 203 24.62 -4.61 12.28
C MET A 203 23.97 -3.52 11.43
N THR A 204 24.30 -3.45 10.15
CA THR A 204 23.53 -2.63 9.20
C THR A 204 22.31 -3.40 8.70
N TYR A 205 21.33 -2.72 8.09
CA TYR A 205 20.21 -3.42 7.43
C TYR A 205 20.69 -4.39 6.34
N LEU A 206 21.80 -4.06 5.67
CA LEU A 206 22.40 -4.94 4.67
C LEU A 206 22.99 -6.20 5.31
N ASP A 207 23.58 -6.09 6.50
CA ASP A 207 24.09 -7.25 7.23
C ASP A 207 22.95 -8.16 7.69
N ILE A 208 21.85 -7.57 8.17
CA ILE A 208 20.64 -8.34 8.51
C ILE A 208 20.08 -9.05 7.26
N ASP A 209 19.96 -8.36 6.13
CA ASP A 209 19.52 -8.97 4.87
C ASP A 209 20.44 -10.12 4.45
N ARG A 210 21.76 -9.93 4.54
CA ARG A 210 22.77 -10.95 4.18
C ARG A 210 22.69 -12.18 5.08
N VAL A 211 22.63 -11.99 6.39
CA VAL A 211 22.54 -13.09 7.36
C VAL A 211 21.26 -13.91 7.13
N ARG A 212 20.18 -13.26 6.69
CA ARG A 212 18.91 -13.93 6.38
C ARG A 212 18.80 -14.46 4.95
N GLY A 213 19.84 -14.32 4.12
CA GLY A 213 19.79 -14.70 2.70
C GLY A 213 18.72 -13.93 1.90
N GLN A 214 18.33 -12.74 2.36
CA GLN A 214 17.35 -11.90 1.70
C GLN A 214 17.99 -11.01 0.63
N SER A 215 17.18 -10.56 -0.33
CA SER A 215 17.64 -9.56 -1.29
C SER A 215 18.07 -8.27 -0.58
N PRO A 216 19.11 -7.56 -1.05
CA PRO A 216 19.52 -6.30 -0.45
C PRO A 216 18.34 -5.32 -0.37
N ASN A 217 18.24 -4.57 0.73
CA ASN A 217 17.22 -3.54 0.99
C ASN A 217 15.85 -4.08 1.46
N THR A 218 15.70 -5.39 1.68
CA THR A 218 14.44 -6.00 2.14
C THR A 218 14.06 -5.49 3.53
N THR A 219 15.00 -5.50 4.47
CA THR A 219 14.81 -5.01 5.85
C THR A 219 14.45 -3.52 5.87
N ALA A 220 15.12 -2.70 5.05
CA ALA A 220 14.86 -1.27 4.98
C ALA A 220 13.45 -0.95 4.45
N GLN A 221 13.01 -1.69 3.41
CA GLN A 221 11.66 -1.58 2.87
C GLN A 221 10.61 -2.02 3.89
N PHE A 222 10.88 -3.11 4.62
CA PHE A 222 10.02 -3.58 5.70
C PHE A 222 9.82 -2.48 6.77
N VAL A 223 10.91 -1.94 7.33
CA VAL A 223 10.85 -0.85 8.34
C VAL A 223 10.09 0.36 7.81
N SER A 224 10.32 0.74 6.55
CA SER A 224 9.61 1.87 5.92
C SER A 224 8.10 1.62 5.77
N ARG A 225 7.69 0.39 5.39
CA ARG A 225 6.29 -0.01 5.31
C ARG A 225 5.64 0.02 6.69
N MET A 226 6.31 -0.52 7.71
CA MET A 226 5.80 -0.53 9.08
C MET A 226 5.65 0.88 9.64
N ARG A 227 6.61 1.78 9.40
CA ARG A 227 6.50 3.19 9.81
C ARG A 227 5.26 3.86 9.22
N LYS A 228 4.99 3.66 7.93
CA LYS A 228 3.77 4.19 7.28
C LYS A 228 2.50 3.59 7.86
N LYS A 229 2.50 2.28 8.14
CA LYS A 229 1.37 1.58 8.76
C LYS A 229 1.03 2.18 10.13
N TYR A 230 2.03 2.33 11.00
CA TYR A 230 1.86 2.91 12.34
C TYR A 230 1.33 4.35 12.29
N VAL A 231 1.88 5.19 11.40
CA VAL A 231 1.38 6.57 11.21
C VAL A 231 -0.08 6.58 10.76
N ARG A 232 -0.47 5.70 9.84
CA ARG A 232 -1.86 5.60 9.37
C ARG A 232 -2.81 5.17 10.49
N GLN A 233 -2.35 4.31 11.39
CA GLN A 233 -3.13 3.82 12.54
C GLN A 233 -3.10 4.78 13.74
N GLY A 234 -2.35 5.89 13.67
CA GLY A 234 -2.15 6.79 14.81
C GLY A 234 -1.33 6.17 15.96
N LEU A 235 -0.60 5.08 15.68
CA LEU A 235 0.25 4.40 16.66
C LEU A 235 1.66 4.99 16.68
N VAL A 236 2.30 4.93 17.85
CA VAL A 236 3.71 5.33 18.02
C VAL A 236 4.61 4.23 17.49
N PHE A 237 5.41 4.54 16.46
CA PHE A 237 6.36 3.58 15.89
C PHE A 237 7.45 3.24 16.92
N PRO A 238 7.75 1.94 17.16
CA PRO A 238 8.80 1.55 18.10
C PRO A 238 10.14 2.15 17.71
N VAL A 239 10.96 2.47 18.72
CA VAL A 239 12.26 3.14 18.52
C VAL A 239 13.25 2.17 17.87
N VAL A 240 13.19 2.07 16.55
CA VAL A 240 14.22 1.44 15.73
C VAL A 240 15.22 2.54 15.37
N PRO A 241 16.50 2.45 15.81
CA PRO A 241 17.49 3.42 15.40
C PRO A 241 17.54 3.49 13.86
N PRO A 242 17.79 4.66 13.26
CA PRO A 242 18.01 4.70 11.83
C PRO A 242 19.21 3.79 11.49
N SER A 243 19.11 3.02 10.40
CA SER A 243 20.29 2.31 9.92
C SER A 243 21.39 3.32 9.61
N GLN A 244 22.63 2.93 9.88
CA GLN A 244 23.80 3.71 9.50
C GLN A 244 23.69 4.09 8.02
N GLY A 245 23.47 5.38 7.74
CA GLY A 245 23.25 5.92 6.39
C GLY A 245 21.96 6.74 6.19
N LEU A 246 20.96 6.61 7.07
CA LEU A 246 19.78 7.48 7.06
C LEU A 246 19.97 8.63 8.05
N LEU A 247 19.95 9.86 7.55
CA LEU A 247 20.07 11.06 8.38
C LEU A 247 18.73 11.31 9.07
N THR A 248 18.75 11.49 10.39
CA THR A 248 17.59 11.94 11.14
C THR A 248 17.18 13.35 10.71
N ASP A 249 15.91 13.72 10.91
CA ASP A 249 15.43 15.07 10.59
C ASP A 249 16.24 16.15 11.34
N ALA A 250 16.62 15.89 12.59
CA ALA A 250 17.50 16.77 13.36
C ALA A 250 18.90 16.92 12.71
N GLN A 251 19.52 15.81 12.27
CA GLN A 251 20.80 15.85 11.57
C GLN A 251 20.70 16.56 10.21
N VAL A 252 19.62 16.33 9.46
CA VAL A 252 19.34 17.03 8.19
C VAL A 252 19.29 18.55 8.40
N LEU A 253 18.58 18.99 9.45
CA LEU A 253 18.46 20.40 9.79
C LEU A 253 19.82 20.98 10.21
N GLN A 254 20.61 20.26 11.00
CA GLN A 254 21.99 20.66 11.36
C GLN A 254 22.92 20.75 10.15
N ILE A 255 22.83 19.81 9.20
CA ILE A 255 23.59 19.83 7.94
C ILE A 255 23.25 21.08 7.13
N ARG A 256 21.95 21.37 6.95
CA ARG A 256 21.47 22.56 6.23
C ARG A 256 21.95 23.85 6.89
N GLN A 257 21.80 23.97 8.21
CA GLN A 257 22.24 25.15 8.96
C GLN A 257 23.75 25.36 8.89
N ARG A 258 24.55 24.30 9.07
CA ARG A 258 26.03 24.40 8.97
C ARG A 258 26.47 24.84 7.59
N TYR A 259 25.89 24.25 6.55
CA TYR A 259 26.21 24.65 5.18
C TYR A 259 25.81 26.10 4.87
N ALA A 260 24.65 26.54 5.37
CA ALA A 260 24.16 27.91 5.16
C ALA A 260 25.04 28.98 5.83
N ARG A 261 25.73 28.65 6.94
CA ARG A 261 26.73 29.53 7.56
C ARG A 261 28.01 29.70 6.72
N GLY A 262 28.23 28.83 5.73
CA GLY A 262 29.45 28.81 4.91
C GLY A 262 30.64 28.16 5.62
N GLY A 263 31.78 28.08 4.94
CA GLY A 263 33.04 27.58 5.52
C GLY A 263 33.10 26.07 5.77
N VAL A 264 32.13 25.29 5.25
CA VAL A 264 32.14 23.82 5.36
C VAL A 264 31.89 23.20 3.99
N THR A 265 32.73 22.24 3.59
CA THR A 265 32.58 21.55 2.31
C THR A 265 31.59 20.38 2.41
N HIS A 266 31.06 19.91 1.27
CA HIS A 266 30.19 18.71 1.26
C HIS A 266 30.92 17.46 1.73
N GLU A 267 32.24 17.41 1.54
CA GLU A 267 33.09 16.27 1.92
C GLU A 267 33.29 16.21 3.44
N GLU A 268 33.60 17.34 4.07
CA GLU A 268 33.69 17.47 5.53
C GLU A 268 32.37 17.10 6.23
N LEU A 269 31.24 17.56 5.69
CA LEU A 269 29.92 17.18 6.18
C LEU A 269 29.67 15.67 5.98
N GLY A 270 30.09 15.10 4.86
CA GLY A 270 29.95 13.67 4.59
C GLY A 270 30.69 12.82 5.63
N LEU A 271 31.96 13.13 5.86
CA LEU A 271 32.79 12.47 6.87
C LEU A 271 32.20 12.59 8.28
N ARG A 272 31.75 13.81 8.65
CA ARG A 272 31.21 14.07 9.99
C ARG A 272 29.94 13.29 10.30
N TYR A 273 29.06 13.12 9.32
CA TYR A 273 27.76 12.44 9.50
C TYR A 273 27.75 10.99 8.98
N GLY A 274 28.90 10.47 8.53
CA GLY A 274 29.00 9.10 8.02
C GLY A 274 28.17 8.86 6.75
N VAL A 275 28.01 9.88 5.89
CA VAL A 275 27.26 9.76 4.64
C VAL A 275 28.10 10.21 3.43
N THR A 276 27.73 9.72 2.24
CA THR A 276 28.46 10.10 1.02
C THR A 276 28.24 11.57 0.67
N ARG A 277 29.22 12.18 -0.01
CA ARG A 277 29.12 13.55 -0.55
C ARG A 277 27.84 13.78 -1.36
N LYS A 278 27.41 12.78 -2.14
CA LYS A 278 26.19 12.82 -2.95
C LYS A 278 24.94 13.00 -2.08
N VAL A 279 24.84 12.25 -0.98
CA VAL A 279 23.72 12.35 -0.02
C VAL A 279 23.67 13.74 0.59
N ILE A 280 24.81 14.29 1.02
CA ILE A 280 24.91 15.66 1.54
C ILE A 280 24.42 16.68 0.50
N GLY A 281 24.84 16.53 -0.76
CA GLY A 281 24.36 17.38 -1.85
C GLY A 281 22.83 17.34 -2.03
N SER A 282 22.22 16.15 -2.02
CA SER A 282 20.76 15.98 -2.10
C SER A 282 20.03 16.57 -0.89
N VAL A 283 20.60 16.47 0.31
CA VAL A 283 20.06 17.04 1.55
C VAL A 283 20.07 18.58 1.51
N ILE A 284 21.21 19.16 1.14
CA ILE A 284 21.40 20.62 1.09
C ILE A 284 20.51 21.27 0.03
N THR A 285 20.36 20.62 -1.13
CA THR A 285 19.51 21.11 -2.23
C THR A 285 18.02 20.90 -1.97
N GLY A 286 17.65 20.14 -0.94
CA GLY A 286 16.25 19.81 -0.65
C GLY A 286 15.64 18.80 -1.63
N LEU A 287 16.46 18.11 -2.44
CA LEU A 287 15.98 17.02 -3.30
C LEU A 287 15.44 15.87 -2.44
N THR A 288 16.15 15.53 -1.37
CA THR A 288 15.72 14.61 -0.33
C THR A 288 15.33 15.37 0.94
N TYR A 289 14.52 14.74 1.81
CA TYR A 289 14.06 15.33 3.07
C TYR A 289 13.36 16.70 2.91
N LYS A 290 12.39 16.77 1.99
CA LYS A 290 11.62 17.99 1.69
C LYS A 290 10.81 18.48 2.90
N HIS A 291 10.39 17.57 3.78
CA HIS A 291 9.57 17.86 4.95
C HIS A 291 10.33 18.55 6.09
N VAL A 292 11.67 18.45 6.14
CA VAL A 292 12.48 18.89 7.29
C VAL A 292 12.69 20.42 7.35
N GLY A 293 12.32 21.17 6.30
CA GLY A 293 12.49 22.64 6.26
C GLY A 293 13.94 23.12 6.37
N GLY A 294 14.15 24.36 6.82
CA GLY A 294 15.50 24.95 7.00
C GLY A 294 16.11 25.59 5.74
N PRO A 295 17.27 26.26 5.87
CA PRO A 295 17.90 26.99 4.77
C PRO A 295 18.42 26.02 3.71
N LEU A 296 17.89 26.13 2.50
CA LEU A 296 18.36 25.36 1.35
C LEU A 296 19.54 26.06 0.68
N GLY A 297 20.52 25.29 0.22
CA GLY A 297 21.59 25.84 -0.60
C GLY A 297 21.01 26.43 -1.88
N LYS A 298 21.47 27.62 -2.29
CA LYS A 298 21.15 28.16 -3.62
C LYS A 298 21.62 27.12 -4.63
N GLY A 299 20.68 26.41 -5.25
CA GLY A 299 21.00 25.48 -6.33
C GLY A 299 21.87 26.23 -7.33
N ARG A 300 22.86 25.54 -7.91
CA ARG A 300 23.64 26.07 -9.02
C ARG A 300 22.64 26.61 -10.05
N GLY A 301 22.53 27.93 -10.18
CA GLY A 301 21.51 28.55 -11.01
C GLY A 301 21.59 28.03 -12.44
N LYS A 302 20.47 28.10 -13.19
CA LYS A 302 20.38 27.66 -14.59
C LYS A 302 21.51 28.21 -15.48
N SER A 303 22.15 29.33 -15.11
CA SER A 303 23.32 29.87 -15.82
C SER A 303 24.50 28.91 -15.85
N SER A 304 24.74 28.16 -14.78
CA SER A 304 25.84 27.20 -14.69
C SER A 304 25.59 25.95 -15.52
N GLU A 305 24.33 25.56 -15.72
CA GLU A 305 23.97 24.45 -16.60
C GLU A 305 24.13 24.84 -18.07
N LYS A 306 23.74 26.07 -18.45
CA LYS A 306 24.02 26.62 -19.79
C LYS A 306 25.52 26.67 -20.06
N ALA A 307 26.30 27.22 -19.12
CA ALA A 307 27.76 27.29 -19.22
C ALA A 307 28.40 25.89 -19.32
N SER A 308 27.93 24.91 -18.54
CA SER A 308 28.43 23.54 -18.61
C SER A 308 28.07 22.85 -19.94
N ARG A 309 26.86 23.06 -20.45
CA ARG A 309 26.45 22.54 -21.77
C ARG A 309 27.27 23.16 -22.89
N GLU A 310 27.54 24.45 -22.82
CA GLU A 310 28.35 25.18 -23.80
C GLU A 310 29.82 24.74 -23.76
N MET A 311 30.39 24.55 -22.56
CA MET A 311 31.73 23.99 -22.38
C MET A 311 31.83 22.56 -22.93
N ASN A 312 30.87 21.69 -22.62
CA ASN A 312 30.83 20.33 -23.16
C ASN A 312 30.64 20.31 -24.69
N ARG A 313 29.86 21.23 -25.24
CA ARG A 313 29.71 21.40 -26.69
C ARG A 313 31.03 21.79 -27.34
N SER A 314 31.77 22.74 -26.75
CA SER A 314 33.09 23.16 -27.24
C SER A 314 34.11 22.03 -27.17
N LEU A 315 34.12 21.25 -26.09
CA LEU A 315 35.00 20.08 -25.96
C LEU A 315 34.69 19.00 -27.02
N ASN A 316 33.40 18.72 -27.29
CA ASN A 316 33.01 17.78 -28.34
C ASN A 316 33.41 18.27 -29.74
N VAL A 317 33.29 19.58 -30.02
CA VAL A 317 33.75 20.15 -31.30
C VAL A 317 35.26 19.99 -31.47
N LEU A 318 36.05 20.21 -30.41
CA LEU A 318 37.50 20.00 -30.44
C LEU A 318 37.87 18.53 -30.63
N ALA A 319 37.16 17.61 -29.98
CA ALA A 319 37.36 16.18 -30.15
C ALA A 319 37.12 15.75 -31.61
N LEU A 320 36.01 16.19 -32.23
CA LEU A 320 35.70 15.89 -33.63
C LEU A 320 36.75 16.43 -34.61
N ARG A 321 37.25 17.65 -34.38
CA ARG A 321 38.35 18.23 -35.19
C ARG A 321 39.64 17.43 -35.06
N SER A 322 39.96 16.93 -33.87
CA SER A 322 41.16 16.12 -33.66
C SER A 322 41.09 14.77 -34.39
N SER A 323 39.90 14.14 -34.43
CA SER A 323 39.67 12.89 -35.15
C SER A 323 39.81 13.07 -36.66
N ASN A 324 39.25 14.15 -37.23
CA ASN A 324 39.37 14.43 -38.66
C ASN A 324 40.83 14.74 -39.08
N LYS A 325 41.60 15.42 -38.22
CA LYS A 325 43.02 15.68 -38.47
C LYS A 325 43.86 14.39 -38.51
N LYS A 326 43.53 13.41 -37.65
CA LYS A 326 44.19 12.09 -37.67
C LYS A 326 43.82 11.28 -38.92
N ALA A 327 42.56 11.30 -39.35
CA ALA A 327 42.12 10.59 -40.55
C ALA A 327 42.79 11.12 -41.84
N GLY A 328 42.95 12.45 -41.95
CA GLY A 328 43.62 13.06 -43.11
C GLY A 328 45.14 12.91 -43.15
N ALA A 329 45.79 12.49 -42.05
CA ALA A 329 47.23 12.23 -42.03
C ALA A 329 47.59 10.75 -42.34
N ALA A 330 46.58 9.87 -42.36
CA ALA A 330 46.73 8.45 -42.66
C ALA A 330 46.32 8.09 -44.10
N ALA A 331 45.77 9.06 -44.84
CA ALA A 331 45.46 8.97 -46.27
C ALA A 331 46.59 9.66 -47.06
#